data_AF-A0A662Q1R5-F1
#
_entry.id   AF-A0A662Q1R5-F1
#
_cell.length_a   1.000
_cell.length_b   1.000
_cell.length_c   1.000
_cell.angle_alpha   90.00
_cell.angle_beta   90.00
_cell.angle_gamma   90.00
#
_symmetry.space_group_name_H-M   'P 1'
#
loop_
_entity.id
_entity.type
_entity.pdbx_description
1 polymer ?
#
loop_
_entity_poly.entity_id
_entity_poly.type
_entity_poly.pdbx_seq_one_letter_code
_entity_poly.pdbx_strand_id
1 'polypeptide(L)'
;MESLPETYIIRSRSLTAFTFGSNKSQFLVLSSGLLRSLDRDELKAAIGHELGHIKCGHIKYHTLAEILVRGVEYSLGVLGGALNMLSPAIRLMLLSWHRESEISADRAGLIAVGDSEKVVSLLRKLHRGFGGVGNSVEELFSTHPAYENRVKHIREYYESEEYRGVRRKVERRLKLSKALSPICRFCRSSKPLTSLFCPSCGRSQL
;
A
#
# COMPACT_ATOMS: atom_id res chain seq x y z
N MET A 1 9.31 10.29 0.99
CA MET A 1 9.97 8.99 1.02
C MET A 1 11.37 9.24 0.49
N GLU A 2 12.34 9.23 1.39
CA GLU A 2 13.73 9.58 1.12
C GLU A 2 14.55 8.35 0.69
N SER A 3 14.11 7.15 1.11
CA SER A 3 14.67 5.85 0.72
C SER A 3 13.55 4.83 0.49
N LEU A 4 13.84 3.78 -0.30
CA LEU A 4 12.95 2.62 -0.42
C LEU A 4 13.02 1.77 0.87
N PRO A 5 11.91 1.15 1.30
CA PRO A 5 11.93 0.28 2.47
C PRO A 5 12.74 -0.99 2.18
N GLU A 6 13.42 -1.49 3.21
CA GLU A 6 14.02 -2.81 3.14
C GLU A 6 12.92 -3.87 3.04
N THR A 7 13.07 -4.79 2.09
CA THR A 7 12.02 -5.77 1.76
C THR A 7 12.41 -7.16 2.21
N TYR A 8 11.52 -7.82 2.94
CA TYR A 8 11.70 -9.16 3.49
C TYR A 8 10.60 -10.10 3.02
N ILE A 9 10.94 -11.38 2.89
CA ILE A 9 9.96 -12.44 2.56
C ILE A 9 9.87 -13.41 3.73
N ILE A 10 8.67 -13.59 4.27
CA ILE A 10 8.40 -14.57 5.32
C ILE A 10 7.77 -15.85 4.76
N ARG A 11 8.19 -16.99 5.30
CA ARG A 11 7.63 -18.29 4.92
C ARG A 11 6.30 -18.52 5.65
N SER A 12 5.21 -18.09 5.02
CA SER A 12 3.83 -18.37 5.45
C SER A 12 2.96 -18.75 4.26
N ARG A 13 1.89 -19.52 4.51
CA ARG A 13 0.82 -19.82 3.54
C ARG A 13 -0.24 -18.72 3.46
N SER A 14 -0.30 -17.84 4.46
CA SER A 14 -1.22 -16.71 4.49
C SER A 14 -0.95 -15.73 3.34
N LEU A 15 -1.98 -14.97 2.95
CA LEU A 15 -1.86 -13.88 1.97
C LEU A 15 -1.67 -12.58 2.74
N THR A 16 -0.42 -12.33 3.16
CA THR A 16 -0.07 -11.19 4.01
C THR A 16 1.01 -10.34 3.37
N ALA A 17 0.78 -9.03 3.36
CA ALA A 17 1.78 -7.98 3.15
C ALA A 17 1.54 -6.94 4.25
N PHE A 18 2.61 -6.33 4.76
CA PHE A 18 2.50 -5.22 5.71
C PHE A 18 3.78 -4.39 5.72
N THR A 19 3.66 -3.17 6.21
CA THR A 19 4.77 -2.26 6.46
C THR A 19 4.86 -1.86 7.92
N PHE A 20 6.09 -1.72 8.42
CA PHE A 20 6.34 -1.29 9.79
C PHE A 20 7.67 -0.51 9.89
N GLY A 21 7.90 0.12 11.03
CA GLY A 21 9.14 0.84 11.32
C GLY A 21 8.92 2.32 11.67
N SER A 22 9.94 3.14 11.43
CA SER A 22 9.99 4.56 11.78
C SER A 22 10.29 5.44 10.57
N ASN A 23 10.41 6.76 10.77
CA ASN A 23 10.84 7.68 9.72
C ASN A 23 12.22 7.34 9.13
N LYS A 24 13.12 6.75 9.93
CA LYS A 24 14.51 6.47 9.53
C LYS A 24 14.70 5.07 8.94
N SER A 25 13.84 4.11 9.31
CA SER A 25 13.96 2.71 8.92
C SER A 25 12.57 2.15 8.65
N GLN A 26 12.31 1.81 7.40
CA GLN A 26 11.00 1.35 6.92
C GLN A 26 11.17 -0.04 6.33
N PHE A 27 10.25 -0.93 6.68
CA PHE A 27 10.31 -2.33 6.30
C PHE A 27 9.03 -2.71 5.55
N LEU A 28 9.18 -3.46 4.46
CA LEU A 28 8.10 -4.10 3.73
C LEU A 28 8.25 -5.61 3.88
N VAL A 29 7.22 -6.27 4.40
CA VAL A 29 7.23 -7.73 4.57
C VAL A 29 6.17 -8.35 3.67
N LEU A 30 6.59 -9.34 2.89
CA LEU A 30 5.71 -10.11 2.02
C LEU A 30 5.71 -11.59 2.44
N SER A 31 4.56 -12.23 2.44
CA SER A 31 4.47 -13.68 2.68
C SER A 31 4.68 -14.49 1.40
N SER A 32 5.27 -15.68 1.53
CA SER A 32 5.43 -16.60 0.40
C SER A 32 4.08 -17.05 -0.20
N GLY A 33 3.01 -17.09 0.60
CA GLY A 33 1.65 -17.40 0.15
C GLY A 33 1.07 -16.30 -0.73
N LEU A 34 1.29 -15.04 -0.35
CA LEU A 34 0.92 -13.89 -1.17
C LEU A 34 1.63 -13.91 -2.53
N LEU A 35 2.94 -14.13 -2.55
CA LEU A 35 3.73 -14.17 -3.80
C LEU A 35 3.31 -15.29 -4.77
N ARG A 36 2.80 -16.41 -4.26
CA ARG A 36 2.30 -17.52 -5.10
C ARG A 36 0.85 -17.32 -5.58
N SER A 37 0.06 -16.52 -4.88
CA SER A 37 -1.39 -16.40 -5.11
C SER A 37 -1.76 -15.20 -5.98
N LEU A 38 -0.91 -14.18 -6.03
CA LEU A 38 -1.14 -12.95 -6.78
C LEU A 38 -0.43 -12.97 -8.13
N ASP A 39 -1.09 -12.41 -9.15
CA ASP A 39 -0.43 -12.10 -10.41
C ASP A 39 0.48 -10.86 -10.26
N ARG A 40 1.24 -10.55 -11.32
CA ARG A 40 2.22 -9.45 -11.30
C ARG A 40 1.58 -8.09 -10.99
N ASP A 41 0.39 -7.82 -11.49
CA ASP A 41 -0.27 -6.52 -11.34
C ASP A 41 -1.05 -6.44 -10.01
N GLU A 42 -1.61 -7.55 -9.54
CA GLU A 42 -2.14 -7.67 -8.18
C GLU A 42 -1.04 -7.49 -7.13
N LEU A 43 0.14 -8.10 -7.35
CA LEU A 43 1.29 -7.92 -6.46
C LEU A 43 1.79 -6.47 -6.49
N LYS A 44 1.82 -5.83 -7.67
CA LYS A 44 2.15 -4.41 -7.79
C LYS A 44 1.14 -3.53 -7.05
N ALA A 45 -0.15 -3.85 -7.13
CA ALA A 45 -1.19 -3.16 -6.38
C ALA A 45 -1.00 -3.33 -4.86
N ALA A 46 -0.70 -4.54 -4.38
CA ALA A 46 -0.44 -4.81 -2.97
C ALA A 46 0.79 -4.04 -2.45
N ILE A 47 1.90 -4.07 -3.20
CA ILE A 47 3.10 -3.30 -2.84
C ILE A 47 2.81 -1.79 -2.91
N GLY A 48 2.09 -1.32 -3.92
CA GLY A 48 1.70 0.09 -4.05
C GLY A 48 0.85 0.58 -2.88
N HIS A 49 -0.05 -0.28 -2.38
CA HIS A 49 -0.86 -0.03 -1.19
C HIS A 49 0.02 0.13 0.06
N GLU A 50 0.92 -0.82 0.31
CA GLU A 50 1.87 -0.76 1.42
C GLU A 50 2.80 0.46 1.38
N LEU A 51 3.33 0.78 0.19
CA LEU A 51 4.11 1.99 -0.01
C LEU A 51 3.27 3.27 0.17
N GLY A 52 1.96 3.19 -0.04
CA GLY A 52 0.99 4.22 0.30
C GLY A 52 0.98 4.52 1.81
N HIS A 53 0.95 3.49 2.65
CA HIS A 53 1.06 3.66 4.11
C HIS A 53 2.35 4.35 4.53
N ILE A 54 3.47 3.97 3.92
CA ILE A 54 4.75 4.67 4.12
C ILE A 54 4.65 6.14 3.70
N LYS A 55 4.17 6.40 2.49
CA LYS A 55 4.17 7.72 1.88
C LYS A 55 3.27 8.70 2.62
N CYS A 56 2.13 8.23 3.11
CA CYS A 56 1.18 9.02 3.89
C CYS A 56 1.51 9.05 5.39
N GLY A 57 2.57 8.38 5.84
CA GLY A 57 3.01 8.40 7.23
C GLY A 57 2.10 7.59 8.17
N HIS A 58 1.34 6.64 7.63
CA HIS A 58 0.35 5.89 8.40
C HIS A 58 0.98 4.97 9.45
N ILE A 59 2.17 4.44 9.16
CA ILE A 59 2.87 3.43 9.97
C ILE A 59 2.99 3.83 11.45
N LYS A 60 3.24 5.11 11.74
CA LYS A 60 3.40 5.59 13.13
C LYS A 60 2.13 5.39 13.94
N TYR A 61 1.00 5.74 13.34
CA TYR A 61 -0.31 5.63 13.98
C TYR A 61 -0.76 4.17 14.03
N HIS A 62 -0.45 3.35 13.02
CA HIS A 62 -0.64 1.90 13.07
C HIS A 62 0.12 1.27 14.23
N THR A 63 1.41 1.58 14.38
CA THR A 63 2.24 1.10 15.49
C THR A 63 1.71 1.57 16.85
N LEU A 64 1.31 2.84 16.96
CA LEU A 64 0.70 3.38 18.19
C LEU A 64 -0.61 2.67 18.54
N ALA A 65 -1.47 2.44 17.54
CA ALA A 65 -2.72 1.70 17.70
C ALA A 65 -2.47 0.26 18.19
N GLU A 66 -1.51 -0.44 17.59
CA GLU A 66 -1.16 -1.81 17.98
C GLU A 66 -0.60 -1.87 19.41
N ILE A 67 0.29 -0.93 19.78
CA ILE A 67 0.85 -0.84 21.14
C ILE A 67 -0.23 -0.53 22.17
N LEU A 68 -1.16 0.38 21.87
CA LEU A 68 -2.23 0.72 22.80
C LEU A 68 -3.23 -0.43 22.96
N VAL A 69 -3.55 -1.14 21.87
CA VAL A 69 -4.43 -2.31 21.93
C VAL A 69 -3.80 -3.43 22.77
N ARG A 70 -2.52 -3.75 22.53
CA ARG A 70 -1.82 -4.83 23.26
C ARG A 70 -1.34 -4.43 24.65
N GLY A 71 -0.86 -3.21 24.84
CA GLY A 71 -0.26 -2.74 26.09
C GLY A 71 -1.27 -2.55 27.22
N VAL A 72 -2.54 -2.26 26.89
CA VAL A 72 -3.63 -2.21 27.85
C VAL A 72 -3.93 -3.59 28.46
N GLU A 73 -3.77 -4.68 27.70
CA GLU A 73 -4.00 -6.05 28.18
C GLU A 73 -2.99 -6.48 29.27
N TYR A 74 -1.78 -5.90 29.28
CA TYR A 74 -0.72 -6.26 30.22
C TYR A 74 -0.64 -5.36 31.47
N SER A 75 -1.47 -4.32 31.58
CA SER A 75 -1.35 -3.32 32.65
C SER A 75 -2.17 -3.71 33.89
N LEU A 76 -1.50 -4.24 34.93
CA LEU A 76 -2.10 -4.55 36.23
C LEU A 76 -1.92 -3.37 37.21
N GLY A 77 -3.02 -2.88 37.82
CA GLY A 77 -3.01 -1.83 38.85
C GLY A 77 -4.00 -0.68 38.58
N VAL A 78 -4.03 0.35 39.45
CA VAL A 78 -4.95 1.52 39.34
C VAL A 78 -4.74 2.28 38.02
N LEU A 79 -3.48 2.42 37.56
CA LEU A 79 -3.15 3.00 36.27
C LEU A 79 -3.67 2.14 35.11
N GLY A 80 -3.57 0.81 35.25
CA GLY A 80 -4.12 -0.16 34.31
C GLY A 80 -5.64 -0.12 34.26
N GLY A 81 -6.33 0.06 35.39
CA GLY A 81 -7.79 0.22 35.46
C GLY A 81 -8.30 1.48 34.75
N ALA A 82 -7.63 2.62 34.95
CA ALA A 82 -7.97 3.87 34.25
C ALA A 82 -7.68 3.79 32.74
N LEU A 83 -6.55 3.19 32.35
CA LEU A 83 -6.22 2.91 30.95
C LEU A 83 -7.23 1.93 30.33
N ASN A 84 -7.70 0.93 31.06
CA ASN A 84 -8.74 0.01 30.62
C ASN A 84 -10.11 0.69 30.43
N MET A 85 -10.44 1.73 31.19
CA MET A 85 -11.67 2.52 30.98
C MET A 85 -11.59 3.46 29.78
N LEU A 86 -10.44 4.09 29.54
CA LEU A 86 -10.24 5.00 28.39
C LEU A 86 -9.91 4.25 27.09
N SER A 87 -9.40 3.03 27.23
CA SER A 87 -9.00 2.12 26.15
C SER A 87 -10.04 1.97 25.05
N PRO A 88 -11.33 1.70 25.32
CA PRO A 88 -12.31 1.46 24.26
C PRO A 88 -12.52 2.68 23.37
N ALA A 89 -12.63 3.88 23.95
CA ALA A 89 -12.87 5.11 23.18
C ALA A 89 -11.65 5.47 22.30
N ILE A 90 -10.45 5.45 22.89
CA ILE A 90 -9.21 5.71 22.16
C ILE A 90 -8.97 4.65 21.10
N ARG A 91 -9.24 3.37 21.42
CA ARG A 91 -9.16 2.26 20.47
C ARG A 91 -10.12 2.44 19.31
N LEU A 92 -11.37 2.81 19.55
CA LEU A 92 -12.34 3.07 18.48
C LEU A 92 -11.90 4.24 17.59
N MET A 93 -11.36 5.31 18.17
CA MET A 93 -10.79 6.42 17.39
C MET A 93 -9.61 5.97 16.52
N LEU A 94 -8.67 5.20 17.07
CA LEU A 94 -7.52 4.69 16.33
C LEU A 94 -7.90 3.67 15.27
N LEU A 95 -8.88 2.80 15.54
CA LEU A 95 -9.45 1.88 14.55
C LEU A 95 -10.20 2.63 13.44
N SER A 96 -10.93 3.68 13.79
CA SER A 96 -11.60 4.56 12.81
C SER A 96 -10.58 5.21 11.90
N TRP A 97 -9.53 5.80 12.47
CA TRP A 97 -8.43 6.38 11.70
C TRP A 97 -7.70 5.32 10.86
N HIS A 98 -7.50 4.11 11.40
CA HIS A 98 -6.89 3.00 10.65
C HIS A 98 -7.72 2.66 9.41
N ARG A 99 -9.05 2.55 9.53
CA ARG A 99 -9.94 2.29 8.39
C ARG A 99 -9.90 3.38 7.34
N GLU A 100 -9.89 4.65 7.74
CA GLU A 100 -9.77 5.78 6.81
C GLU A 100 -8.43 5.78 6.07
N SER A 101 -7.35 5.35 6.75
CA SER A 101 -6.01 5.25 6.15
C SER A 101 -5.92 4.24 4.99
N GLU A 102 -6.83 3.27 4.94
CA GLU A 102 -6.90 2.28 3.85
C GLU A 102 -7.32 2.92 2.53
N ILE A 103 -8.14 3.98 2.56
CA ILE A 103 -8.62 4.64 1.33
C ILE A 103 -7.45 5.31 0.60
N SER A 104 -6.58 6.02 1.31
CA SER A 104 -5.38 6.65 0.73
C SER A 104 -4.35 5.61 0.28
N ALA A 105 -4.23 4.49 0.99
CA ALA A 105 -3.40 3.37 0.56
C ALA A 105 -3.96 2.67 -0.70
N ASP A 106 -5.27 2.47 -0.81
CA ASP A 106 -5.94 1.93 -2.00
C ASP A 106 -5.73 2.80 -3.23
N ARG A 107 -5.82 4.13 -3.07
CA ARG A 107 -5.46 5.08 -4.13
C ARG A 107 -4.02 4.90 -4.58
N ALA A 108 -3.07 4.72 -3.65
CA ALA A 108 -1.66 4.49 -3.98
C ALA A 108 -1.47 3.16 -4.75
N GLY A 109 -2.12 2.09 -4.33
CA GLY A 109 -2.15 0.81 -5.03
C GLY A 109 -2.70 0.95 -6.46
N LEU A 110 -3.82 1.66 -6.61
CA LEU A 110 -4.44 1.94 -7.92
C LEU A 110 -3.53 2.77 -8.82
N ILE A 111 -2.89 3.83 -8.30
CA ILE A 111 -1.95 4.64 -9.07
C ILE A 111 -0.76 3.80 -9.58
N ALA A 112 -0.26 2.90 -8.73
CA ALA A 112 0.88 2.04 -9.06
C ALA A 112 0.56 1.07 -10.21
N VAL A 113 -0.62 0.44 -10.19
CA VAL A 113 -1.02 -0.54 -11.20
C VAL A 113 -1.65 0.11 -12.44
N GLY A 114 -2.53 1.10 -12.24
CA GLY A 114 -3.24 1.79 -13.31
C GLY A 114 -4.54 1.10 -13.78
N ASP A 115 -4.97 0.05 -13.08
CA ASP A 115 -6.10 -0.82 -13.43
C ASP A 115 -6.93 -1.12 -12.18
N SER A 116 -8.17 -0.63 -12.14
CA SER A 116 -9.08 -0.80 -11.01
C SER A 116 -9.53 -2.26 -10.82
N GLU A 117 -9.68 -3.03 -11.90
CA GLU A 117 -10.12 -4.42 -11.83
C GLU A 117 -9.05 -5.31 -11.19
N LYS A 118 -7.77 -4.98 -11.39
CA LYS A 118 -6.67 -5.65 -10.67
C LYS A 118 -6.67 -5.35 -9.18
N VAL A 119 -6.96 -4.11 -8.77
CA VAL A 119 -7.10 -3.78 -7.35
C VAL A 119 -8.31 -4.47 -6.73
N VAL A 120 -9.45 -4.50 -7.43
CA VAL A 120 -10.66 -5.22 -6.97
C VAL A 120 -10.39 -6.73 -6.88
N SER A 121 -9.69 -7.32 -7.86
CA SER A 121 -9.29 -8.74 -7.84
C SER A 121 -8.39 -9.05 -6.65
N LEU A 122 -7.41 -8.19 -6.36
CA LEU A 122 -6.57 -8.27 -5.17
C LEU A 122 -7.43 -8.27 -3.90
N LEU A 123 -8.28 -7.26 -3.70
CA LEU A 123 -9.13 -7.15 -2.51
C LEU A 123 -10.01 -8.39 -2.34
N ARG A 124 -10.58 -8.92 -3.44
CA ARG A 124 -11.39 -10.14 -3.42
C ARG A 124 -10.57 -11.36 -2.99
N LYS A 125 -9.32 -11.50 -3.43
CA LYS A 125 -8.43 -12.60 -3.02
C LYS A 125 -8.04 -12.50 -1.56
N LEU A 126 -7.75 -11.29 -1.07
CA LEU A 126 -7.47 -11.05 0.34
C LEU A 126 -8.70 -11.37 1.19
N HIS A 127 -9.87 -10.84 0.82
CA HIS A 127 -11.12 -11.10 1.54
C HIS A 127 -11.46 -12.60 1.63
N ARG A 128 -11.30 -13.37 0.54
CA ARG A 128 -11.52 -14.83 0.54
C ARG A 128 -10.46 -15.62 1.33
N GLY A 129 -9.24 -15.08 1.46
CA GLY A 129 -8.17 -15.68 2.26
C GLY A 129 -8.39 -15.51 3.77
N PHE A 130 -9.12 -14.47 4.18
CA PHE A 130 -9.62 -14.24 5.53
C PHE A 130 -11.02 -14.88 5.68
N GLY A 131 -11.07 -16.20 5.82
CA GLY A 131 -12.33 -16.91 6.06
C GLY A 131 -12.96 -16.53 7.40
N GLY A 132 -13.86 -15.56 7.40
CA GLY A 132 -14.69 -15.19 8.56
C GLY A 132 -15.83 -14.27 8.14
N VAL A 133 -17.06 -14.78 8.15
CA VAL A 133 -18.28 -13.98 8.05
C VAL A 133 -18.45 -13.28 9.40
N GLY A 134 -18.02 -12.02 9.50
CA GLY A 134 -18.14 -11.22 10.73
C GLY A 134 -19.47 -10.47 10.79
N ASN A 135 -20.08 -10.43 11.98
CA ASN A 135 -21.27 -9.61 12.25
C ASN A 135 -20.89 -8.11 12.27
N SER A 136 -21.87 -7.19 12.12
CA SER A 136 -21.64 -5.73 12.11
C SER A 136 -20.93 -5.17 13.35
N VAL A 137 -20.97 -5.90 14.48
CA VAL A 137 -20.24 -5.54 15.72
C VAL A 137 -18.76 -5.93 15.63
N GLU A 138 -18.42 -7.05 14.99
CA GLU A 138 -17.03 -7.47 14.71
C GLU A 138 -16.37 -6.57 13.67
N GLU A 139 -17.16 -5.99 12.77
CA GLU A 139 -16.71 -5.01 11.77
C GLU A 139 -16.24 -3.71 12.43
N LEU A 140 -16.89 -3.27 13.52
CA LEU A 140 -16.45 -2.09 14.31
C LEU A 140 -15.07 -2.28 14.94
N PHE A 141 -14.72 -3.52 15.29
CA PHE A 141 -13.42 -3.89 15.86
C PHE A 141 -12.40 -4.40 14.84
N SER A 142 -12.79 -4.47 13.56
CA SER A 142 -11.89 -4.85 12.47
C SER A 142 -11.01 -3.66 12.04
N THR A 143 -9.74 -3.98 11.75
CA THR A 143 -8.74 -3.00 11.25
C THR A 143 -8.97 -2.62 9.80
N HIS A 144 -9.71 -3.44 9.04
CA HIS A 144 -10.05 -3.14 7.64
C HIS A 144 -11.55 -2.79 7.51
N PRO A 145 -11.90 -1.75 6.74
CA PRO A 145 -13.29 -1.44 6.45
C PRO A 145 -13.90 -2.51 5.54
N ALA A 146 -15.24 -2.54 5.49
CA ALA A 146 -15.99 -3.43 4.61
C ALA A 146 -15.40 -3.46 3.18
N TYR A 147 -15.23 -4.66 2.65
CA TYR A 147 -14.74 -4.90 1.29
C TYR A 147 -15.53 -4.07 0.26
N GLU A 148 -16.86 -4.00 0.40
CA GLU A 148 -17.76 -3.28 -0.51
C GLU A 148 -17.49 -1.77 -0.54
N ASN A 149 -17.26 -1.17 0.64
CA ASN A 149 -16.97 0.27 0.76
C ASN A 149 -15.64 0.63 0.08
N ARG A 150 -14.61 -0.21 0.23
CA ARG A 150 -13.32 -0.01 -0.44
C ARG A 150 -13.44 -0.09 -1.95
N VAL A 151 -14.16 -1.10 -2.46
CA VAL A 151 -14.39 -1.27 -3.90
C VAL A 151 -15.12 -0.07 -4.49
N LYS A 152 -16.13 0.46 -3.77
CA LYS A 152 -16.82 1.69 -4.17
C LYS A 152 -15.86 2.87 -4.30
N HIS A 153 -15.08 3.18 -3.25
CA HIS A 153 -14.12 4.29 -3.28
C HIS A 153 -13.04 4.15 -4.36
N ILE A 154 -12.58 2.93 -4.65
CA ILE A 154 -11.62 2.68 -5.73
C ILE A 154 -12.21 3.06 -7.09
N ARG A 155 -13.45 2.63 -7.36
CA ARG A 155 -14.13 2.91 -8.63
C ARG A 155 -14.41 4.39 -8.80
N GLU A 156 -14.96 5.04 -7.77
CA GLU A 156 -15.20 6.48 -7.76
C GLU A 156 -13.90 7.27 -7.99
N TYR A 157 -12.80 6.88 -7.35
CA TYR A 157 -11.52 7.52 -7.58
C TYR A 157 -10.99 7.27 -9.00
N TYR A 158 -11.10 6.04 -9.53
CA TYR A 158 -10.65 5.71 -10.89
C TYR A 158 -11.37 6.52 -11.97
N GLU A 159 -12.65 6.84 -11.76
CA GLU A 159 -13.47 7.64 -12.69
C GLU A 159 -13.25 9.15 -12.55
N SER A 160 -12.56 9.59 -11.50
CA SER A 160 -12.34 11.01 -11.19
C SER A 160 -11.35 11.71 -12.12
N GLU A 161 -11.54 13.02 -12.31
CA GLU A 161 -10.57 13.89 -13.00
C GLU A 161 -9.23 13.96 -12.26
N GLU A 162 -9.26 13.87 -10.93
CA GLU A 162 -8.05 13.83 -10.09
C GLU A 162 -7.15 12.66 -10.49
N TYR A 163 -7.72 11.45 -10.58
CA TYR A 163 -6.98 10.26 -10.98
C TYR A 163 -6.44 10.37 -12.40
N ARG A 164 -7.23 10.85 -13.36
CA ARG A 164 -6.76 11.09 -14.74
C ARG A 164 -5.58 12.06 -14.77
N GLY A 165 -5.62 13.10 -13.94
CA GLY A 165 -4.52 14.06 -13.78
C GLY A 165 -3.24 13.42 -13.21
N VAL A 166 -3.38 12.62 -12.16
CA VAL A 166 -2.26 11.88 -11.55
C VAL A 166 -1.68 10.87 -12.54
N ARG A 167 -2.53 10.11 -13.23
CA ARG A 167 -2.11 9.08 -14.17
C ARG A 167 -1.29 9.64 -15.32
N ARG A 168 -1.71 10.76 -15.91
CA ARG A 168 -0.92 11.50 -16.92
C ARG A 168 0.47 11.88 -16.41
N LYS A 169 0.58 12.34 -15.15
CA LYS A 169 1.89 12.68 -14.54
C LYS A 169 2.77 11.44 -14.37
N VAL A 170 2.20 10.32 -13.92
CA VAL A 170 2.92 9.05 -13.74
C VAL A 170 3.41 8.52 -15.08
N GLU A 171 2.55 8.45 -16.10
CA GLU A 171 2.89 7.98 -17.43
C GLU A 171 3.98 8.84 -18.09
N ARG A 172 3.88 10.17 -17.94
CA ARG A 172 4.93 11.09 -18.39
C ARG A 172 6.27 10.78 -17.71
N ARG A 173 6.29 10.56 -16.40
CA ARG A 173 7.53 10.22 -15.66
C ARG A 173 8.10 8.87 -16.06
N LEU A 174 7.26 7.84 -16.23
CA LEU A 174 7.69 6.52 -16.70
C LEU A 174 8.25 6.57 -18.12
N LYS A 175 7.62 7.34 -19.01
CA LYS A 175 8.09 7.59 -20.37
C LYS A 175 9.47 8.26 -20.37
N LEU A 176 9.64 9.30 -19.56
CA LEU A 176 10.92 9.98 -19.40
C LEU A 176 11.99 9.07 -18.80
N SER A 177 11.67 8.30 -17.75
CA SER A 177 12.60 7.36 -17.14
C SER A 177 13.11 6.31 -18.14
N LYS A 178 12.21 5.74 -18.96
CA LYS A 178 12.58 4.83 -20.05
C LYS A 178 13.44 5.54 -21.10
N ALA A 179 13.08 6.77 -21.47
CA ALA A 179 13.82 7.55 -22.45
C ALA A 179 15.23 7.91 -21.96
N LEU A 180 15.43 8.10 -20.65
CA LEU A 180 16.71 8.43 -20.01
C LEU A 180 17.55 7.18 -19.63
N SER A 181 17.16 5.98 -20.06
CA SER A 181 17.97 4.75 -19.93
C SER A 181 19.42 4.94 -20.40
N PRO A 182 20.44 4.30 -19.81
CA PRO A 182 21.81 4.38 -20.33
C PRO A 182 22.01 3.62 -21.65
N ILE A 183 20.99 2.87 -22.10
CA ILE A 183 21.04 2.05 -23.31
C ILE A 183 19.94 2.51 -24.28
N CYS A 184 20.32 2.69 -25.55
CA CYS A 184 19.39 3.04 -26.63
C CYS A 184 18.42 1.89 -26.93
N ARG A 185 17.12 2.17 -27.00
CA ARG A 185 16.07 1.16 -27.28
C ARG A 185 16.06 0.62 -28.72
N PHE A 186 16.75 1.29 -29.64
CA PHE A 186 16.76 0.93 -31.07
C PHE A 186 18.05 0.21 -31.49
N CYS A 187 19.21 0.82 -31.25
CA CYS A 187 20.51 0.27 -31.66
C CYS A 187 21.34 -0.32 -30.52
N ARG A 188 20.84 -0.27 -29.27
CA ARG A 188 21.50 -0.80 -28.06
C ARG A 188 22.86 -0.19 -27.70
N SER A 189 23.29 0.88 -28.37
CA SER A 189 24.50 1.60 -27.96
C SER A 189 24.31 2.35 -26.63
N SER A 190 25.43 2.58 -25.94
CA SER A 190 25.47 3.37 -24.70
C SER A 190 25.12 4.83 -24.99
N LYS A 191 24.37 5.46 -24.08
CA LYS A 191 24.01 6.88 -24.15
C LYS A 191 24.06 7.56 -22.78
N PRO A 192 24.36 8.86 -22.71
CA PRO A 192 24.28 9.63 -21.46
C PRO A 192 22.86 9.64 -20.87
N LEU A 193 22.76 9.58 -19.53
CA LEU A 193 21.48 9.62 -18.79
C LEU A 193 20.74 10.96 -18.92
N THR A 194 21.39 12.01 -19.44
CA THR A 194 20.80 13.32 -19.70
C THR A 194 20.29 13.49 -21.14
N SER A 195 20.62 12.57 -22.05
CA SER A 195 20.27 12.70 -23.46
C SER A 195 19.01 11.91 -23.84
N LEU A 196 18.06 12.62 -24.48
CA LEU A 196 16.86 12.04 -25.09
C LEU A 196 17.11 11.48 -26.49
N PHE A 197 18.25 11.80 -27.11
CA PHE A 197 18.63 11.32 -28.42
C PHE A 197 19.85 10.39 -28.31
N CYS A 198 19.84 9.30 -29.08
CA CYS A 198 20.99 8.42 -29.13
C CYS A 198 22.10 9.04 -30.02
N PRO A 199 23.35 9.18 -29.53
CA PRO A 199 24.44 9.76 -30.33
C PRO A 199 24.84 8.88 -31.52
N SER A 200 24.66 7.56 -31.43
CA SER A 200 25.07 6.63 -32.49
C SER A 200 24.07 6.52 -33.64
N CYS A 201 22.76 6.60 -33.36
CA CYS A 201 21.73 6.43 -34.39
C CYS A 201 20.81 7.64 -34.58
N GLY A 202 20.99 8.72 -33.80
CA GLY A 202 20.21 9.95 -33.89
C GLY A 202 18.75 9.84 -33.44
N ARG A 203 18.26 8.65 -33.08
CA ARG A 203 16.82 8.43 -32.77
C ARG A 203 16.44 8.94 -31.38
N SER A 204 15.29 9.62 -31.31
CA SER A 204 14.62 10.03 -30.06
C SER A 204 14.16 8.81 -29.27
N GLN A 205 14.33 8.86 -27.95
CA GLN A 205 14.00 7.75 -27.04
C GLN A 205 12.61 7.90 -26.40
N LEU A 206 11.90 9.00 -26.70
CA LEU A 206 10.50 9.23 -26.35
C LEU A 206 9.53 8.38 -27.19
#